data_AF-B8ERY8-F1
#
_entry.id   AF-B8ERY8-F1
#
_cell.length_a   1.000
_cell.length_b   1.000
_cell.length_c   1.000
_cell.angle_alpha   90.00
_cell.angle_beta   90.00
_cell.angle_gamma   90.00
#
_symmetry.space_group_name_H-M   'P 1'
#
loop_
_entity.id
_entity.type
_entity.pdbx_description
1 polymer ?
#
loop_
_entity_poly.entity_id
_entity_poly.type
_entity_poly.pdbx_seq_one_letter_code
_entity_poly.pdbx_strand_id
1 'polypeptide(L)'
;MSAVSAESRIVGILPKLAKFLRLLSSDKEGEVFAAVAAINRTLARAGCDCNDLAGMIERPLRQPGASRWSPAKASSRRGYRRAPLCSELTAVQRQAWLSAIHGQHWLSVWELDFVAEMLARDEASLQQMSANQEAAFNRIIDRAFSMGVRS
;
A
#
# COMPACT_ATOMS: atom_id res chain seq x y z
N MET A 1 9.29 34.74 5.12
CA MET A 1 9.09 34.23 3.74
C MET A 1 9.18 32.72 3.79
N SER A 2 8.06 32.01 3.78
CA SER A 2 8.04 30.55 3.92
C SER A 2 8.60 29.91 2.65
N ALA A 3 9.69 29.14 2.78
CA ALA A 3 10.26 28.39 1.68
C ALA A 3 9.24 27.36 1.18
N VAL A 4 8.71 27.57 -0.03
CA VAL A 4 7.88 26.57 -0.70
C VAL A 4 8.76 25.34 -0.92
N SER A 5 8.44 24.23 -0.25
CA SER A 5 9.16 22.96 -0.35
C SER A 5 9.26 22.49 -1.82
N ALA A 6 10.39 21.92 -2.22
CA ALA A 6 10.60 21.38 -3.58
C ALA A 6 9.46 20.46 -4.03
N GLU A 7 8.91 19.69 -3.09
CA GLU A 7 7.74 18.84 -3.27
C GLU A 7 6.52 19.59 -3.83
N SER A 8 6.19 20.75 -3.26
CA SER A 8 5.06 21.56 -3.74
C SER A 8 5.28 22.10 -5.15
N ARG A 9 6.54 22.31 -5.56
CA ARG A 9 6.88 22.78 -6.92
C ARG A 9 6.76 21.66 -7.93
N ILE A 10 7.22 20.46 -7.58
CA ILE A 10 7.09 19.25 -8.41
C ILE A 10 5.62 18.89 -8.60
N VAL A 11 4.80 19.00 -7.56
CA VAL A 11 3.35 18.72 -7.65
C VAL A 11 2.67 19.60 -8.71
N GLY A 12 3.06 20.86 -8.84
CA GLY A 12 2.53 21.77 -9.85
C GLY A 12 2.87 21.40 -11.31
N ILE A 13 3.92 20.60 -11.53
CA ILE A 13 4.38 20.18 -12.87
C ILE A 13 4.16 18.69 -13.16
N LEU A 14 3.64 17.92 -12.19
CA LEU A 14 3.33 16.48 -12.32
C LEU A 14 2.58 16.11 -13.61
N PRO A 15 1.53 16.83 -14.04
CA PRO A 15 0.81 16.46 -15.26
C PRO A 15 1.67 16.54 -16.53
N LYS A 16 2.67 17.43 -16.55
CA LYS A 16 3.61 17.56 -17.68
C LYS A 16 4.68 16.48 -17.61
N LEU A 17 5.24 16.23 -16.42
CA LEU A 17 6.21 15.16 -16.20
C LEU A 17 5.64 13.79 -16.57
N ALA A 18 4.39 13.50 -16.20
CA ALA A 18 3.73 12.23 -16.51
C ALA A 18 3.63 11.94 -18.02
N LYS A 19 3.59 12.97 -18.87
CA LYS A 19 3.61 12.80 -20.33
C LYS A 19 5.01 12.41 -20.83
N PHE A 20 6.04 13.08 -20.33
CA PHE A 20 7.42 12.78 -20.72
C PHE A 20 7.91 11.44 -20.18
N LEU A 21 7.51 11.07 -18.96
CA LEU A 21 7.82 9.76 -18.38
C LEU A 21 7.28 8.61 -19.23
N ARG A 22 6.09 8.75 -19.83
CA ARG A 22 5.55 7.76 -20.78
C ARG A 22 6.38 7.68 -22.06
N LEU A 23 6.87 8.82 -22.56
CA LEU A 23 7.71 8.87 -23.76
C LEU A 23 9.09 8.23 -23.56
N LEU A 24 9.56 8.06 -22.32
CA LEU A 24 10.77 7.29 -22.03
C LEU A 24 10.63 5.80 -22.41
N SER A 25 9.41 5.30 -22.57
CA SER A 25 9.12 3.94 -23.03
C SER A 25 9.01 3.84 -24.56
N SER A 26 9.32 4.89 -25.32
CA SER A 26 9.28 4.84 -26.79
C SER A 26 10.45 4.03 -27.36
N ASP A 27 10.18 3.25 -28.40
CA ASP A 27 11.21 2.49 -29.14
C ASP A 27 12.10 3.38 -30.04
N LYS A 28 11.77 4.68 -30.14
CA LYS A 28 12.55 5.64 -30.93
C LYS A 28 13.51 6.38 -30.03
N GLU A 29 14.80 6.13 -30.21
CA GLU A 29 15.87 6.77 -29.44
C GLU A 29 15.74 8.31 -29.41
N GLY A 30 15.43 8.94 -30.56
CA GLY A 30 15.25 10.38 -30.65
C GLY A 30 14.10 10.92 -29.78
N GLU A 31 13.02 10.15 -29.59
CA GLU A 31 11.91 10.53 -28.71
C GLU A 31 12.31 10.40 -27.24
N VAL A 32 13.08 9.36 -26.89
CA VAL A 32 13.62 9.18 -25.53
C VAL A 32 14.55 10.33 -25.15
N PHE A 33 15.52 10.67 -25.99
CA PHE A 33 16.43 11.81 -25.73
C PHE A 33 15.67 13.15 -25.63
N ALA A 34 14.68 13.37 -26.50
CA ALA A 34 13.83 14.55 -26.43
C ALA A 34 13.02 14.60 -25.12
N ALA A 35 12.51 13.46 -24.65
CA ALA A 35 11.77 13.35 -23.40
C ALA A 35 12.66 13.63 -22.18
N VAL A 36 13.87 13.05 -22.12
CA VAL A 36 14.85 13.33 -21.06
C VAL A 36 15.19 14.83 -21.01
N ALA A 37 15.47 15.43 -22.17
CA ALA A 37 15.75 16.86 -22.25
C ALA A 37 14.55 17.71 -21.80
N ALA A 38 13.33 17.30 -22.14
CA ALA A 38 12.11 17.98 -21.71
C ALA A 38 11.87 17.86 -20.20
N ILE A 39 12.15 16.70 -19.59
CA ILE A 39 12.10 16.49 -18.14
C ILE A 39 13.06 17.45 -17.44
N ASN A 40 14.33 17.47 -17.84
CA ASN A 40 15.35 18.34 -17.26
C ASN A 40 14.95 19.82 -17.34
N ARG A 41 14.48 20.29 -18.50
CA ARG A 41 14.00 21.67 -18.66
C ARG A 41 12.78 21.99 -17.80
N THR A 42 11.86 21.03 -17.63
CA THR A 42 10.64 21.22 -16.84
C THR A 42 10.96 21.32 -15.35
N LEU A 43 11.84 20.44 -14.85
CA LEU A 43 12.32 20.49 -13.46
C LEU A 43 13.10 21.79 -13.20
N ALA A 44 14.03 22.16 -14.09
CA ALA A 44 14.81 23.38 -13.95
C ALA A 44 13.93 24.65 -13.91
N ARG A 45 12.86 24.70 -14.72
CA ARG A 45 11.87 25.81 -14.68
C ARG A 45 11.12 25.90 -13.36
N ALA A 46 10.97 24.78 -12.64
CA ALA A 46 10.37 24.74 -11.31
C ALA A 46 11.39 24.93 -10.17
N GLY A 47 12.68 25.11 -10.50
CA GLY A 47 13.77 25.21 -9.53
C GLY A 47 14.01 23.89 -8.78
N CYS A 48 13.89 22.77 -9.48
CA CYS A 48 14.13 21.41 -8.99
C CYS A 48 15.05 20.65 -9.95
N ASP A 49 15.58 19.51 -9.52
CA ASP A 49 16.37 18.60 -10.36
C ASP A 49 15.87 17.13 -10.31
N CYS A 50 16.60 16.22 -10.97
CA CYS A 50 16.26 14.80 -10.98
C CYS A 50 16.42 14.12 -9.62
N ASN A 51 17.31 14.61 -8.76
CA ASN A 51 17.48 14.07 -7.41
C ASN A 51 16.28 14.46 -6.52
N ASP A 52 15.76 15.67 -6.67
CA ASP A 52 14.53 16.09 -6.00
C ASP A 52 13.34 15.20 -6.42
N LEU A 53 13.24 14.91 -7.73
CA LEU A 53 12.22 14.02 -8.26
C LEU A 53 12.38 12.58 -7.76
N ALA A 54 13.61 12.05 -7.77
CA ALA A 54 13.91 10.72 -7.24
C ALA A 54 13.57 10.61 -5.76
N GLY A 55 14.00 11.58 -4.94
CA GLY A 55 13.67 11.65 -3.52
C GLY A 55 12.16 11.74 -3.26
N MET A 56 11.38 12.32 -4.17
CA MET A 56 9.91 12.31 -4.08
C MET A 56 9.30 10.93 -4.41
N ILE A 57 9.86 10.21 -5.38
CA ILE A 57 9.40 8.86 -5.79
C ILE A 57 9.78 7.80 -4.75
N GLU A 58 11.00 7.88 -4.21
CA GLU A 58 11.54 6.94 -3.22
C GLU A 58 10.89 7.11 -1.85
N ARG A 59 10.28 8.27 -1.58
CA ARG A 59 9.50 8.44 -0.37
C ARG A 59 8.39 7.40 -0.36
N PRO A 60 8.31 6.55 0.68
CA PRO A 60 7.21 5.62 0.81
C PRO A 60 5.93 6.45 0.78
N LEU A 61 5.07 6.19 -0.22
CA LEU A 61 3.73 6.74 -0.26
C LEU A 61 3.16 6.53 1.14
N ARG A 62 2.91 7.62 1.87
CA ARG A 62 2.08 7.55 3.07
C ARG A 62 0.75 7.04 2.55
N GLN A 63 0.54 5.73 2.63
CA GLN A 63 -0.71 5.13 2.25
C GLN A 63 -1.79 5.90 3.01
N PRO A 64 -2.76 6.54 2.33
CA PRO A 64 -3.85 7.23 3.01
C PRO A 64 -4.71 6.31 3.90
N GLY A 65 -4.42 5.00 3.95
CA GLY A 65 -5.01 4.02 4.85
C GLY A 65 -4.07 3.49 5.95
N ALA A 66 -2.79 3.87 5.98
CA ALA A 66 -1.93 3.62 7.13
C ALA A 66 -2.24 4.67 8.21
N SER A 67 -3.49 4.65 8.69
CA SER A 67 -3.75 5.02 10.07
C SER A 67 -2.67 4.32 10.87
N ARG A 68 -1.87 5.10 11.60
CA ARG A 68 -1.16 4.61 12.77
C ARG A 68 -2.26 4.09 13.69
N TRP A 69 -2.69 2.85 13.44
CA TRP A 69 -3.67 2.16 14.25
C TRP A 69 -2.97 1.91 15.56
N SER A 70 -3.21 2.81 16.51
CA SER A 70 -2.96 2.54 17.90
C SER A 70 -4.05 1.57 18.35
N PRO A 71 -3.70 0.34 18.77
CA PRO A 71 -4.68 -0.60 19.33
C PRO A 71 -5.41 -0.03 20.55
N ALA A 72 -4.90 1.05 21.14
CA ALA A 72 -5.41 1.67 22.35
C ALA A 72 -6.73 2.46 22.21
N LYS A 73 -7.22 2.78 21.00
CA LYS A 73 -8.45 3.59 20.83
C LYS A 73 -9.66 2.86 20.24
N ALA A 74 -9.49 1.65 19.70
CA ALA A 74 -10.60 0.86 19.18
C ALA A 74 -11.35 0.09 20.28
N SER A 75 -10.78 -0.05 21.48
CA SER A 75 -11.26 -0.93 22.54
C SER A 75 -12.29 -0.31 23.51
N SER A 76 -12.64 0.98 23.41
CA SER A 76 -13.41 1.66 24.46
C SER A 76 -14.90 1.87 24.18
N ARG A 77 -15.45 1.34 23.08
CA ARG A 77 -16.89 1.50 22.79
C ARG A 77 -17.58 0.16 22.62
N ARG A 78 -18.26 -0.25 23.70
CA ARG A 78 -19.08 -1.45 23.92
C ARG A 78 -18.23 -2.68 24.29
N GLY A 79 -18.72 -3.47 25.25
CA GLY A 79 -18.13 -4.73 25.71
C GLY A 79 -18.15 -5.83 24.64
N TYR A 80 -17.51 -5.55 23.51
CA TYR A 80 -17.45 -6.37 22.31
C TYR A 80 -16.27 -7.34 22.41
N ARG A 81 -16.55 -8.61 22.12
CA ARG A 81 -15.52 -9.63 21.89
C ARG A 81 -14.44 -9.06 20.97
N ARG A 82 -13.18 -9.16 21.39
CA ARG A 82 -12.02 -8.82 20.57
C ARG A 82 -11.98 -9.76 19.36
N ALA A 83 -11.59 -9.24 18.20
CA ALA A 83 -11.28 -10.09 17.05
C ALA A 83 -10.14 -11.05 17.43
N PRO A 84 -10.20 -12.34 17.03
CA PRO A 84 -9.15 -13.29 17.36
C PRO A 84 -7.85 -12.89 16.66
N LEU A 85 -6.72 -13.06 17.36
CA LEU A 85 -5.41 -12.87 16.76
C LEU A 85 -4.98 -14.12 15.99
N CYS A 86 -4.18 -13.95 14.93
CA CYS A 86 -3.55 -15.01 14.17
C CYS A 86 -2.85 -16.03 15.09
N SER A 87 -2.10 -15.55 16.09
CA SER A 87 -1.41 -16.39 17.08
C SER A 87 -2.35 -17.22 17.97
N GLU A 88 -3.63 -16.83 18.09
CA GLU A 88 -4.65 -17.54 18.85
C GLU A 88 -5.41 -18.57 17.98
N LEU A 89 -5.24 -18.50 16.66
CA LEU A 89 -5.93 -19.35 15.70
C LEU A 89 -5.08 -20.57 15.32
N THR A 90 -5.70 -21.75 15.37
CA THR A 90 -5.19 -22.98 14.73
C THR A 90 -5.18 -22.82 13.21
N ALA A 91 -4.40 -23.63 12.49
CA ALA A 91 -4.29 -23.46 11.04
C ALA A 91 -5.62 -23.70 10.31
N VAL A 92 -6.43 -24.67 10.76
CA VAL A 92 -7.81 -24.87 10.30
C VAL A 92 -8.65 -23.59 10.47
N GLN A 93 -8.57 -22.93 11.63
CA GLN A 93 -9.30 -21.67 11.85
C GLN A 93 -8.75 -20.53 10.99
N ARG A 94 -7.43 -20.44 10.78
CA ARG A 94 -6.83 -19.45 9.87
C ARG A 94 -7.38 -19.63 8.45
N GLN A 95 -7.45 -20.88 7.98
CA GLN A 95 -7.98 -21.20 6.67
C GLN A 95 -9.48 -20.91 6.53
N ALA A 96 -10.26 -21.17 7.58
CA ALA A 96 -11.69 -20.82 7.62
C ALA A 96 -11.89 -19.29 7.53
N TRP A 97 -11.11 -18.52 8.28
CA TRP A 97 -11.11 -17.05 8.19
C TRP A 97 -10.73 -16.55 6.80
N LEU A 98 -9.63 -17.05 6.24
CA LEU A 98 -9.20 -16.68 4.89
C LEU A 98 -10.28 -16.99 3.86
N SER A 99 -10.94 -18.15 3.98
CA SER A 99 -12.03 -18.55 3.08
C SER A 99 -13.26 -17.65 3.22
N ALA A 100 -13.63 -17.27 4.45
CA ALA A 100 -14.76 -16.36 4.71
C ALA A 100 -14.51 -14.92 4.21
N ILE A 101 -13.24 -14.50 4.22
CA ILE A 101 -12.80 -13.18 3.78
C ILE A 101 -12.55 -13.15 2.26
N HIS A 102 -12.24 -14.29 1.64
CA HIS A 102 -11.95 -14.35 0.22
C HIS A 102 -13.15 -13.91 -0.63
N GLY A 103 -12.90 -13.04 -1.61
CA GLY A 103 -13.94 -12.48 -2.49
C GLY A 103 -14.73 -11.31 -1.91
N GLN A 104 -14.37 -10.82 -0.72
CA GLN A 104 -15.01 -9.63 -0.15
C GLN A 104 -14.56 -8.35 -0.87
N HIS A 105 -15.52 -7.54 -1.31
CA HIS A 105 -15.28 -6.32 -2.10
C HIS A 105 -14.60 -5.18 -1.32
N TRP A 106 -14.55 -5.27 0.01
CA TRP A 106 -13.90 -4.27 0.87
C TRP A 106 -12.40 -4.50 1.03
N LEU A 107 -11.87 -5.62 0.52
CA LEU A 107 -10.44 -5.86 0.46
C LEU A 107 -9.81 -4.98 -0.62
N SER A 108 -8.66 -4.40 -0.31
CA SER A 108 -7.82 -3.79 -1.34
C SER A 108 -7.25 -4.87 -2.29
N VAL A 109 -6.80 -4.47 -3.49
CA VAL A 109 -6.19 -5.39 -4.47
C VAL A 109 -5.06 -6.20 -3.83
N TRP A 110 -4.19 -5.54 -3.06
CA TRP A 110 -3.11 -6.22 -2.34
C TRP A 110 -3.61 -7.20 -1.26
N GLU A 111 -4.70 -6.88 -0.55
CA GLU A 111 -5.27 -7.78 0.46
C GLU A 111 -5.95 -9.00 -0.18
N LEU A 112 -6.56 -8.84 -1.37
CA LEU A 112 -7.09 -9.95 -2.17
C LEU A 112 -5.97 -10.90 -2.58
N ASP A 113 -4.88 -10.36 -3.15
CA ASP A 113 -3.73 -11.16 -3.56
C ASP A 113 -3.10 -11.87 -2.35
N PHE A 114 -2.95 -11.17 -1.22
CA PHE A 114 -2.47 -11.76 0.02
C PHE A 114 -3.36 -12.91 0.51
N VAL A 115 -4.68 -12.72 0.55
CA VAL A 115 -5.63 -13.76 1.01
C VAL A 115 -5.61 -14.96 0.05
N ALA A 116 -5.57 -14.72 -1.26
CA ALA A 116 -5.49 -15.78 -2.26
C ALA A 116 -4.19 -16.57 -2.14
N GLU A 117 -3.05 -15.89 -1.94
CA GLU A 117 -1.76 -16.53 -1.71
C GLU A 117 -1.78 -17.35 -0.42
N MET A 118 -2.34 -16.82 0.68
CA MET A 118 -2.44 -17.57 1.94
C MET A 118 -3.37 -18.78 1.82
N LEU A 119 -4.46 -18.69 1.05
CA LEU A 119 -5.34 -19.83 0.81
C LEU A 119 -4.70 -20.94 -0.03
N ALA A 120 -3.75 -20.59 -0.88
CA ALA A 120 -3.00 -21.56 -1.69
C ALA A 120 -1.92 -22.30 -0.89
N ARG A 121 -1.60 -21.85 0.34
CA ARG A 121 -0.60 -22.47 1.21
C ARG A 121 -1.17 -23.68 1.95
N ASP A 122 -0.28 -24.61 2.30
CA ASP A 122 -0.60 -25.75 3.14
C ASP A 122 -0.67 -25.37 4.63
N GLU A 123 -1.21 -26.29 5.43
CA GLU A 123 -1.46 -26.07 6.86
C GLU A 123 -0.17 -25.75 7.65
N ALA A 124 0.94 -26.40 7.30
CA ALA A 124 2.24 -26.19 7.93
C ALA A 124 2.79 -24.79 7.64
N SER A 125 2.66 -24.31 6.40
CA SER A 125 3.09 -22.95 6.04
C SER A 125 2.21 -21.87 6.65
N LEU A 126 0.91 -22.16 6.87
CA LEU A 126 0.02 -21.26 7.59
C LEU A 126 0.37 -21.13 9.07
N GLN A 127 1.02 -22.13 9.68
CA GLN A 127 1.57 -22.01 11.04
C GLN A 127 2.84 -21.15 11.08
N GLN A 128 3.68 -21.24 10.05
CA GLN A 128 4.98 -20.54 9.98
C GLN A 128 4.88 -19.18 9.28
N MET A 129 3.90 -18.37 9.65
CA MET A 129 3.79 -17.02 9.12
C MET A 129 4.89 -16.13 9.70
N SER A 130 5.51 -15.32 8.85
CA SER A 130 6.41 -14.27 9.31
C SER A 130 5.63 -13.20 10.11
N ALA A 131 6.32 -12.46 10.99
CA ALA A 131 5.69 -11.40 11.79
C ALA A 131 4.93 -10.36 10.94
N ASN A 132 5.41 -10.07 9.73
CA ASN A 132 4.74 -9.16 8.81
C ASN A 132 3.43 -9.75 8.25
N GLN A 133 3.43 -11.06 7.95
CA GLN A 133 2.24 -11.76 7.46
C GLN A 133 1.20 -11.91 8.58
N GLU A 134 1.62 -12.21 9.80
CA GLU A 134 0.73 -12.23 10.96
C GLU A 134 0.10 -10.85 11.21
N ALA A 135 0.90 -9.78 11.15
CA ALA A 135 0.39 -8.41 11.30
C ALA A 135 -0.63 -8.05 10.20
N ALA A 136 -0.36 -8.43 8.95
CA ALA A 136 -1.29 -8.25 7.84
C ALA A 136 -2.59 -9.02 8.06
N PHE A 137 -2.50 -10.29 8.46
CA PHE A 137 -3.66 -11.14 8.68
C PHE A 137 -4.50 -10.67 9.86
N ASN A 138 -3.88 -10.27 10.98
CA ASN A 138 -4.55 -9.64 12.12
C ASN A 138 -5.35 -8.40 11.72
N ARG A 139 -4.76 -7.55 10.89
CA ARG A 139 -5.43 -6.35 10.40
C ARG A 139 -6.67 -6.68 9.56
N ILE A 140 -6.58 -7.71 8.72
CA ILE A 140 -7.68 -8.17 7.88
C ILE A 140 -8.79 -8.79 8.74
N ILE A 141 -8.45 -9.64 9.72
CA ILE A 141 -9.41 -10.24 10.67
C ILE A 141 -10.11 -9.16 11.49
N ASP A 142 -9.39 -8.18 12.04
CA ASP A 142 -9.98 -7.10 12.84
C ASP A 142 -10.99 -6.27 12.03
N ARG A 143 -10.65 -5.98 10.77
CA ARG A 143 -11.55 -5.31 9.84
C ARG A 143 -12.78 -6.19 9.54
N ALA A 144 -12.58 -7.44 9.15
CA ALA A 144 -13.67 -8.40 8.89
C ALA A 144 -14.61 -8.51 10.09
N PHE A 145 -14.04 -8.58 11.30
CA PHE A 145 -14.79 -8.63 12.55
C PHE A 145 -15.61 -7.35 12.80
N SER A 146 -15.05 -6.18 12.50
CA SER A 146 -15.74 -4.89 12.57
C SER A 146 -16.91 -4.78 11.59
N MET A 147 -16.84 -5.50 10.46
CA MET A 147 -17.92 -5.60 9.46
C MET A 147 -18.91 -6.74 9.72
N GLY A 148 -18.76 -7.47 10.83
CA GLY A 148 -19.70 -8.52 11.24
C GLY A 148 -19.38 -9.92 10.69
N VAL A 149 -18.28 -10.11 9.94
CA VAL A 149 -17.85 -11.43 9.49
C VAL A 149 -17.40 -12.26 10.69
N ARG A 150 -17.86 -13.50 10.77
CA ARG A 150 -17.50 -14.47 11.82
C ARG A 150 -17.18 -15.81 11.12
N SER A 151 -16.12 -16.47 11.58
CA SER A 151 -15.67 -17.79 11.12
C SER A 151 -15.27 -18.65 12.29
#